data_AF-A0A4Y2FP39-F1
#
_entry.id   AF-A0A4Y2FP39-F1
#
_cell.length_a   1.000
_cell.length_b   1.000
_cell.length_c   1.000
_cell.angle_alpha   90.00
_cell.angle_beta   90.00
_cell.angle_gamma   90.00
#
_symmetry.space_group_name_H-M   'P 1'
#
loop_
_entity.id
_entity.type
_entity.pdbx_description
1 polymer ?
#
loop_
_entity_poly.entity_id
_entity_poly.type
_entity_poly.pdbx_seq_one_letter_code
_entity_poly.pdbx_strand_id
1 'polypeptide(L)'
;MFIIYTDSLSVLKSLDSAHDHTHPLVFNILEKLASQGFIINLCWIPSHVGIFGNEQADKAANSATSSINGTVPVDDLKNHIKLLLYTKWQEQWNVETRNKLHALKPTVQSWPSLKNRKADSVFTRLREGHTSFTRRHLLLGEQAPMCSQCSCIMSVHHILSECSNFNLQRLHFFNTTTISLPTLLGETPHVHLFAFLKAIGFYSLI
;
A
#
# COMPACT_ATOMS: atom_id res chain seq x y z
N MET A 1 38.06 -19.40 21.41
CA MET A 1 37.33 -19.07 20.17
C MET A 1 36.00 -19.78 20.23
N PHE A 2 34.90 -19.05 20.05
CA PHE A 2 33.54 -19.56 20.14
C PHE A 2 32.85 -19.38 18.79
N ILE A 3 31.97 -20.33 18.43
CA ILE A 3 31.13 -20.24 17.23
C ILE A 3 29.68 -20.18 17.70
N ILE A 4 28.95 -19.14 17.27
CA ILE A 4 27.52 -19.01 17.50
C ILE A 4 26.82 -19.24 16.16
N TYR A 5 25.95 -20.25 16.13
CA TYR A 5 25.09 -20.50 14.99
C TYR A 5 23.78 -19.73 15.17
N THR A 6 23.35 -19.00 14.15
CA THR A 6 22.10 -18.23 14.15
C THR A 6 21.38 -18.41 12.82
N ASP A 7 20.07 -18.52 12.85
CA ASP A 7 19.23 -18.54 11.66
C ASP A 7 18.77 -17.15 11.21
N SER A 8 19.07 -16.11 12.00
CA SER A 8 18.74 -14.73 11.72
C SER A 8 19.72 -14.09 10.74
N LEU A 9 19.48 -14.29 9.45
CA LEU A 9 20.28 -13.67 8.39
C LEU A 9 20.27 -12.14 8.46
N SER A 10 19.17 -11.54 8.94
CA SER A 10 19.04 -10.09 9.12
C SER A 10 20.01 -9.56 10.18
N VAL A 11 20.21 -10.28 11.29
CA VAL A 11 21.20 -9.91 12.32
C VAL A 11 22.61 -9.94 11.74
N LEU A 12 22.97 -10.98 10.99
CA LEU A 12 24.30 -11.09 10.38
C LEU A 12 24.57 -9.98 9.37
N LYS A 13 23.59 -9.67 8.52
CA LYS A 13 23.69 -8.55 7.57
C LYS A 13 23.82 -7.20 8.27
N SER A 14 23.08 -6.99 9.36
CA SER A 14 23.17 -5.75 10.14
C SER A 14 24.56 -5.58 10.77
N LEU A 15 25.22 -6.67 11.12
CA LEU A 15 26.56 -6.66 11.71
C LEU A 15 27.68 -6.47 10.69
N ASP A 16 27.50 -7.02 9.49
CA ASP A 16 28.43 -6.87 8.37
C ASP A 16 28.43 -5.41 7.84
N SER A 17 27.29 -4.71 7.92
CA SER A 17 27.19 -3.28 7.63
C SER A 17 27.74 -2.43 8.79
N ALA A 18 29.06 -2.49 8.99
CA ALA A 18 29.77 -1.98 10.16
C ALA A 18 29.83 -0.44 10.32
N HIS A 19 28.97 0.35 9.67
CA HIS A 19 29.23 1.80 9.59
C HIS A 19 28.14 2.83 9.84
N ASP A 20 26.85 2.53 10.04
CA ASP A 20 25.94 3.61 10.48
C ASP A 20 24.60 3.18 11.11
N HIS A 21 24.17 1.92 10.97
CA HIS A 21 22.80 1.52 11.34
C HIS A 21 22.71 0.15 12.03
N THR A 22 23.70 -0.21 12.86
CA THR A 22 23.57 -1.40 13.71
C THR A 22 22.48 -1.18 14.76
N HIS A 23 21.53 -2.10 14.79
CA HIS A 23 20.46 -2.10 15.78
C HIS A 23 21.05 -2.06 17.21
N PRO A 24 20.66 -1.12 18.09
CA PRO A 24 21.35 -0.88 19.37
C PRO A 24 21.51 -2.11 20.25
N LEU A 25 20.50 -3.00 20.27
CA LEU A 25 20.58 -4.24 21.03
C LEU A 25 21.66 -5.19 20.53
N VAL A 26 21.84 -5.31 19.21
CA VAL A 26 22.80 -6.24 18.63
C VAL A 26 24.23 -5.74 18.89
N PHE A 27 24.45 -4.44 18.74
CA PHE A 27 25.73 -3.81 19.05
C PHE A 27 26.11 -3.99 20.52
N ASN A 28 25.19 -3.67 21.45
CA ASN A 28 25.44 -3.79 22.89
C ASN A 28 25.80 -5.22 23.32
N ILE A 29 25.15 -6.23 22.74
CA ILE A 29 25.46 -7.64 23.04
C ILE A 29 26.87 -8.00 22.57
N LEU A 30 27.26 -7.60 21.36
CA LEU A 30 28.59 -7.90 20.84
C LEU A 30 29.69 -7.14 21.57
N GLU A 31 29.49 -5.86 21.88
CA GLU A 31 30.46 -5.07 22.65
C GLU A 31 30.68 -5.68 24.04
N LYS A 32 29.61 -6.13 24.70
CA LYS A 32 29.69 -6.81 25.99
C LYS A 32 30.46 -8.14 25.91
N LEU A 33 30.28 -8.90 24.84
CA LEU A 33 31.00 -10.16 24.66
C LEU A 33 32.47 -9.91 24.29
N ALA A 34 32.75 -8.92 23.44
CA ALA A 34 34.11 -8.54 23.06
C ALA A 34 34.91 -7.98 24.24
N SER A 35 34.30 -7.13 25.07
CA SER A 35 34.94 -6.57 26.28
C SER A 35 35.29 -7.62 27.34
N GLN A 36 34.66 -8.80 27.29
CA GLN A 36 34.98 -9.96 28.14
C GLN A 36 36.09 -10.86 27.55
N GLY A 37 36.67 -10.49 26.40
CA GLY A 37 37.76 -11.23 25.75
C GLY A 37 37.30 -12.43 24.91
N PHE A 38 36.00 -12.54 24.62
CA PHE A 38 35.48 -13.60 23.76
C PHE A 38 35.78 -13.30 22.29
N ILE A 39 36.49 -14.22 21.64
CA ILE A 39 36.61 -14.27 20.17
C ILE A 39 35.43 -15.09 19.63
N ILE A 40 34.48 -14.42 18.97
CA ILE A 40 33.22 -15.01 18.48
C ILE A 40 33.18 -15.01 16.95
N ASN A 41 32.90 -16.17 16.37
CA ASN A 41 32.52 -16.32 14.96
C ASN A 41 31.02 -16.57 14.86
N LEU A 42 30.32 -15.80 14.03
CA LEU A 42 28.90 -16.00 13.76
C LEU A 42 28.73 -16.80 12.45
N CYS A 43 27.91 -17.85 12.49
CA CYS A 43 27.63 -18.71 11.35
C CYS A 43 26.12 -18.76 11.08
N TRP A 44 25.72 -18.49 9.84
CA TRP A 44 24.32 -18.61 9.44
C TRP A 44 23.93 -20.07 9.25
N ILE A 45 22.76 -20.46 9.75
CA ILE A 45 22.14 -21.75 9.47
C ILE A 45 20.69 -21.58 9.01
N PRO A 46 20.15 -22.46 8.16
CA PRO A 46 18.73 -22.40 7.79
C PRO A 46 17.82 -22.69 9.00
N SER A 47 16.76 -21.90 9.15
CA SER A 47 15.72 -22.13 10.16
C SER A 47 14.77 -23.25 9.76
N HIS A 48 14.16 -23.93 10.74
CA HIS A 48 13.07 -24.90 10.57
C HIS A 48 13.35 -26.09 9.63
N VAL A 49 14.60 -26.53 9.52
CA VAL A 49 14.99 -27.70 8.69
C VAL A 49 15.41 -28.94 9.49
N GLY A 50 15.06 -29.05 10.77
CA GLY A 50 15.44 -30.22 11.58
C GLY A 50 16.81 -30.12 12.29
N ILE A 51 17.48 -28.96 12.28
CA ILE A 51 18.74 -28.79 13.03
C ILE A 51 18.42 -28.77 14.52
N PHE A 52 18.67 -29.90 15.18
CA PHE A 52 18.31 -30.14 16.59
C PHE A 52 18.72 -29.01 17.56
N GLY A 53 19.92 -28.44 17.38
CA GLY A 53 20.39 -27.32 18.20
C GLY A 53 19.59 -26.02 17.98
N ASN A 54 19.28 -25.68 16.73
CA ASN A 54 18.49 -24.49 16.40
C ASN A 54 17.06 -24.64 16.92
N GLU A 55 16.44 -25.80 16.69
CA GLU A 55 15.07 -26.03 17.15
C GLU A 55 14.94 -25.98 18.68
N GLN A 56 15.96 -26.42 19.41
CA GLN A 56 15.99 -26.26 20.87
C GLN A 56 16.15 -24.80 21.28
N ALA A 57 17.02 -24.04 20.61
CA ALA A 57 17.19 -22.61 20.84
C ALA A 57 15.88 -21.85 20.57
N ASP A 58 15.19 -22.14 19.46
CA ASP A 58 13.90 -21.55 19.10
C ASP A 58 12.82 -21.88 20.12
N LYS A 59 12.72 -23.15 20.55
CA LYS A 59 11.77 -23.57 21.58
C LYS A 59 12.04 -22.86 22.91
N ALA A 60 13.31 -22.72 23.30
CA ALA A 60 13.68 -22.02 24.52
C ALA A 60 13.35 -20.52 24.44
N ALA A 61 13.66 -19.86 23.31
CA ALA A 61 13.35 -18.46 23.07
C ALA A 61 11.82 -18.20 23.12
N ASN A 62 11.03 -19.02 22.43
CA ASN A 62 9.57 -18.94 22.43
C ASN A 62 8.94 -19.22 23.81
N SER A 63 9.58 -20.06 24.63
CA SER A 63 9.12 -20.34 25.99
C SER A 63 9.48 -19.23 26.97
N ALA A 64 10.48 -18.40 26.64
CA ALA A 64 10.95 -17.29 27.48
C ALA A 64 10.19 -15.97 27.24
N THR A 65 9.12 -15.96 26.45
CA THR A 65 8.32 -14.78 26.06
C THR A 65 7.46 -14.17 27.18
N SER A 66 7.88 -14.30 28.44
CA SER A 66 7.27 -13.56 29.55
C SER A 66 7.50 -12.07 29.33
N SER A 67 6.53 -11.22 29.68
CA SER A 67 6.61 -9.76 29.53
C SER A 67 7.82 -9.18 30.25
N ILE A 68 8.97 -9.11 29.57
CA ILE A 68 10.15 -8.42 30.07
C ILE A 68 9.83 -6.93 29.99
N ASN A 69 9.84 -6.25 31.13
CA ASN A 69 9.90 -4.78 31.19
C ASN A 69 11.27 -4.31 30.65
N GLY A 70 11.51 -4.55 29.36
CA GLY A 70 12.75 -4.25 28.67
C GLY A 70 12.62 -2.98 27.84
N THR A 71 13.74 -2.29 27.64
CA THR A 71 13.82 -1.15 26.72
C THR A 71 13.71 -1.64 25.28
N VAL A 72 12.74 -1.11 24.53
CA VAL A 72 12.57 -1.40 23.10
C VAL A 72 13.23 -0.27 22.29
N PRO A 73 13.96 -0.58 21.21
CA PRO A 73 14.45 0.41 20.27
C PRO A 73 13.33 1.34 19.79
N VAL A 74 13.62 2.64 19.72
CA VAL A 74 12.62 3.65 19.36
C VAL A 74 12.03 3.38 17.97
N ASP A 75 12.82 2.87 17.02
CA ASP A 75 12.35 2.61 15.67
C ASP A 75 11.42 1.39 15.59
N ASP A 76 11.63 0.38 16.43
CA ASP A 76 10.69 -0.74 16.57
C ASP A 76 9.34 -0.26 17.13
N LEU A 77 9.39 0.59 18.15
CA LEU A 77 8.18 1.20 18.72
C LEU A 77 7.46 2.07 17.69
N LYS A 78 8.18 2.91 16.93
CA LYS A 78 7.61 3.72 15.84
C LYS A 78 6.94 2.85 14.78
N ASN A 79 7.58 1.75 14.37
CA ASN A 79 7.03 0.81 13.40
C ASN A 79 5.77 0.13 13.94
N HIS A 80 5.76 -0.27 15.21
CA HIS A 80 4.60 -0.84 15.87
C HIS A 80 3.44 0.16 15.94
N ILE A 81 3.70 1.39 16.38
CA ILE A 81 2.68 2.47 16.41
C ILE A 81 2.14 2.73 15.01
N LYS A 82 3.02 2.82 14.00
CA LYS A 82 2.62 3.00 12.60
C LYS A 82 1.70 1.87 12.14
N LEU A 83 2.04 0.62 12.44
CA LEU A 83 1.19 -0.53 12.14
C LEU A 83 -0.18 -0.42 12.81
N LEU A 84 -0.24 -0.11 14.11
CA LEU A 84 -1.50 0.09 14.83
C LEU A 84 -2.37 1.19 14.21
N LEU A 85 -1.75 2.32 13.86
CA LEU A 85 -2.44 3.43 13.21
C LEU A 85 -3.02 3.02 11.85
N TYR A 86 -2.25 2.32 11.01
CA TYR A 86 -2.74 1.82 9.73
C TYR A 86 -3.85 0.78 9.89
N THR A 87 -3.75 -0.11 10.87
CA THR A 87 -4.80 -1.09 11.18
C THR A 87 -6.09 -0.37 11.59
N LYS A 88 -6.01 0.58 12.52
CA LYS A 88 -7.18 1.37 12.96
C LYS A 88 -7.79 2.18 11.81
N TRP A 89 -6.95 2.77 10.96
CA TRP A 89 -7.41 3.48 9.78
C TRP A 89 -8.09 2.54 8.78
N GLN A 90 -7.54 1.35 8.54
CA GLN A 90 -8.14 0.35 7.67
C GLN A 90 -9.48 -0.17 8.21
N GLU A 91 -9.59 -0.38 9.53
CA GLU A 91 -10.86 -0.74 10.18
C GLU A 91 -11.94 0.32 9.93
N GLN A 92 -11.61 1.61 10.12
CA GLN A 92 -12.53 2.70 9.83
C GLN A 92 -12.89 2.76 8.34
N TRP A 93 -11.89 2.61 7.47
CA TRP A 93 -12.05 2.65 6.03
C TRP A 93 -13.00 1.55 5.52
N ASN A 94 -12.89 0.34 6.05
CA ASN A 94 -13.75 -0.80 5.68
C ASN A 94 -15.25 -0.55 5.98
N VAL A 95 -15.57 0.33 6.91
CA VAL A 95 -16.96 0.66 7.30
C VAL A 95 -17.56 1.76 6.39
N GLU A 96 -16.74 2.48 5.63
CA GLU A 96 -17.16 3.59 4.76
C GLU A 96 -17.79 3.11 3.44
N THR A 97 -18.97 2.50 3.54
CA THR A 97 -19.71 1.90 2.42
C THR A 97 -20.28 2.93 1.42
N ARG A 98 -20.43 4.20 1.82
CA ARG A 98 -20.95 5.27 0.96
C ARG A 98 -19.87 6.06 0.22
N ASN A 99 -18.60 5.74 0.44
CA ASN A 99 -17.51 6.43 -0.21
C ASN A 99 -17.20 5.82 -1.59
N LYS A 100 -17.32 6.63 -2.64
CA LYS A 100 -17.04 6.21 -4.03
C LYS A 100 -15.60 5.72 -4.22
N LEU A 101 -14.66 6.30 -3.46
CA LEU A 101 -13.26 5.92 -3.50
C LEU A 101 -13.01 4.55 -2.85
N HIS A 102 -13.82 4.14 -1.86
CA HIS A 102 -13.67 2.83 -1.21
C HIS A 102 -13.84 1.68 -2.20
N ALA A 103 -14.80 1.79 -3.13
CA ALA A 103 -14.99 0.79 -4.19
C ALA A 103 -13.78 0.65 -5.12
N LEU A 104 -12.97 1.69 -5.27
CA LEU A 104 -11.75 1.70 -6.09
C LEU A 104 -10.49 1.31 -5.30
N LYS A 105 -10.43 1.73 -4.05
CA LYS A 105 -9.26 1.66 -3.18
C LYS A 105 -9.66 1.07 -1.84
N PRO A 106 -9.82 -0.27 -1.75
CA PRO A 106 -10.25 -0.91 -0.50
C PRO A 106 -9.16 -0.87 0.58
N THR A 107 -7.89 -0.66 0.22
CA THR A 107 -6.79 -0.57 1.19
C THR A 107 -6.35 0.87 1.41
N VAL A 108 -5.99 1.25 2.63
CA VAL A 108 -5.49 2.60 2.95
C VAL A 108 -4.07 2.87 2.43
N GLN A 109 -3.39 1.85 1.91
CA GLN A 109 -2.04 1.92 1.34
C GLN A 109 -1.90 3.02 0.27
N SER A 110 -0.72 3.62 0.19
CA SER A 110 -0.46 4.64 -0.83
C SER A 110 -0.38 4.00 -2.21
N TRP A 111 -1.00 4.63 -3.20
CA TRP A 111 -0.81 4.27 -4.60
C TRP A 111 0.39 5.04 -5.17
N PRO A 112 1.14 4.43 -6.10
CA PRO A 112 2.27 5.10 -6.72
C PRO A 112 1.80 6.34 -7.47
N SER A 113 2.46 7.48 -7.24
CA SER A 113 2.22 8.69 -8.01
C SER A 113 2.71 8.53 -9.45
N LEU A 114 1.95 9.07 -10.39
CA LEU A 114 2.43 9.15 -11.77
C LEU A 114 3.53 10.20 -11.92
N LYS A 115 4.49 9.92 -12.80
CA LYS A 115 5.60 10.85 -13.13
C LYS A 115 5.11 12.22 -13.62
N ASN A 116 3.91 12.26 -14.22
CA ASN A 116 3.31 13.49 -14.71
C ASN A 116 2.23 13.99 -13.73
N ARG A 117 2.52 15.11 -13.06
CA ARG A 117 1.62 15.76 -12.09
C ARG A 117 0.22 16.05 -12.65
N LYS A 118 0.11 16.46 -13.91
CA LYS A 118 -1.19 16.75 -14.54
C LYS A 118 -2.00 15.48 -14.71
N ALA A 119 -1.36 14.40 -15.16
CA ALA A 119 -2.00 13.09 -15.27
C ALA A 119 -2.45 12.57 -13.90
N ASP A 120 -1.59 12.69 -12.89
CA ASP A 120 -1.88 12.28 -11.51
C ASP A 120 -3.10 13.03 -10.94
N SER A 121 -3.17 14.35 -11.14
CA SER A 121 -4.31 15.17 -10.71
C SER A 121 -5.62 14.76 -11.40
N VAL A 122 -5.58 14.44 -12.70
CA VAL A 122 -6.77 13.96 -13.43
C VAL A 122 -7.23 12.61 -12.87
N PHE A 123 -6.30 11.69 -12.58
CA PHE A 123 -6.63 10.42 -11.95
C PHE A 123 -7.28 10.56 -10.59
N THR A 124 -6.70 11.39 -9.72
CA THR A 124 -7.26 11.64 -8.38
C THR A 124 -8.67 12.19 -8.48
N ARG A 125 -8.92 13.17 -9.35
CA ARG A 125 -10.28 13.71 -9.59
C ARG A 125 -11.25 12.66 -10.11
N LEU A 126 -10.82 11.80 -11.04
CA LEU A 126 -11.64 10.70 -11.55
C LEU A 126 -11.99 9.68 -10.46
N ARG A 127 -11.01 9.30 -9.63
CA ARG A 127 -11.16 8.34 -8.53
C ARG A 127 -12.12 8.84 -7.45
N GLU A 128 -12.05 10.13 -7.12
CA GLU A 128 -12.98 10.76 -6.18
C GLU A 128 -14.35 11.08 -6.82
N GLY A 129 -14.45 11.04 -8.14
CA GLY A 129 -15.63 11.51 -8.87
C GLY A 129 -15.81 13.03 -8.83
N HIS A 130 -14.73 13.78 -8.58
CA HIS A 130 -14.67 15.23 -8.42
C HIS A 130 -14.24 15.91 -9.71
N THR A 131 -15.06 15.79 -10.76
CA THR A 131 -14.85 16.51 -12.02
C THR A 131 -15.68 17.79 -12.05
N SER A 132 -15.25 18.79 -12.83
CA SER A 132 -16.05 20.01 -13.04
C SER A 132 -17.45 19.64 -13.55
N PHE A 133 -17.54 18.72 -14.52
CA PHE A 133 -18.82 18.28 -15.06
C PHE A 133 -19.74 17.66 -14.01
N THR A 134 -19.24 16.75 -13.18
CA THR A 134 -20.09 16.00 -12.25
C THR A 134 -20.38 16.74 -10.95
N ARG A 135 -19.60 17.75 -10.58
CA ARG A 135 -19.65 18.34 -9.23
C ARG A 135 -19.83 19.86 -9.18
N ARG A 136 -19.62 20.60 -10.28
CA ARG A 136 -19.77 22.07 -10.31
C ARG A 136 -21.16 22.53 -9.85
N HIS A 137 -22.20 21.77 -10.19
CA HIS A 137 -23.57 22.08 -9.79
C HIS A 137 -23.75 22.21 -8.26
N LEU A 138 -23.00 21.44 -7.46
CA LEU A 138 -23.05 21.55 -5.99
C LEU A 138 -22.46 22.87 -5.48
N LEU A 139 -21.44 23.39 -6.16
CA LEU A 139 -20.80 24.66 -5.79
C LEU A 139 -21.66 25.86 -6.22
N LEU A 140 -22.40 25.73 -7.33
CA LEU A 140 -23.23 26.79 -7.89
C LEU A 140 -24.70 26.71 -7.45
N GLY A 141 -25.11 25.65 -6.75
CA GLY A 141 -26.51 25.40 -6.40
C GLY A 141 -27.40 25.08 -7.60
N GLU A 142 -26.81 24.61 -8.70
CA GLU A 142 -27.51 24.26 -9.94
C GLU A 142 -28.05 22.83 -9.88
N GLN A 143 -28.93 22.49 -10.82
CA GLN A 143 -29.37 21.09 -10.98
C GLN A 143 -28.23 20.20 -11.47
N ALA A 144 -28.20 18.96 -10.97
CA ALA A 144 -27.22 17.97 -11.40
C ALA A 144 -27.38 17.69 -12.90
N PRO A 145 -26.27 17.61 -13.66
CA PRO A 145 -26.35 17.29 -15.07
C PRO A 145 -26.90 15.88 -15.25
N MET A 146 -27.85 15.75 -16.18
CA MET A 146 -28.50 14.48 -16.51
C MET A 146 -27.95 13.96 -17.84
N CYS A 147 -27.81 12.64 -17.94
CA CYS A 147 -27.52 11.99 -19.20
C CYS A 147 -28.74 12.08 -20.11
N SER A 148 -28.59 12.67 -21.30
CA SER A 148 -29.68 12.83 -22.28
C SER A 148 -30.23 11.50 -22.80
N GLN A 149 -29.41 10.44 -22.80
CA GLN A 149 -29.79 9.12 -23.32
C GLN A 149 -30.30 8.18 -22.22
N CYS A 150 -29.73 8.23 -21.02
CA CYS A 150 -30.03 7.30 -19.93
C CYS A 150 -30.98 7.88 -18.88
N SER A 151 -31.24 9.19 -18.92
CA SER A 151 -32.09 9.91 -17.95
C SER A 151 -31.68 9.69 -16.49
N CYS A 152 -30.39 9.49 -16.24
CA CYS A 152 -29.79 9.35 -14.91
C CYS A 152 -28.82 10.48 -14.62
N ILE A 153 -28.51 10.69 -13.34
CA ILE A 153 -27.53 11.70 -12.90
C ILE A 153 -26.16 11.33 -13.43
N MET A 154 -25.48 12.32 -14.01
CA MET A 154 -24.17 12.13 -14.58
C MET A 154 -23.11 11.90 -13.50
N SER A 155 -22.35 10.82 -13.64
CA SER A 155 -21.25 10.46 -12.74
C SER A 155 -20.05 9.91 -13.52
N VAL A 156 -18.87 9.93 -12.91
CA VAL A 156 -17.67 9.30 -13.51
C VAL A 156 -17.90 7.82 -13.75
N HIS A 157 -18.57 7.11 -12.83
CA HIS A 157 -18.97 5.71 -13.04
C HIS A 157 -19.82 5.56 -14.30
N HIS A 158 -20.85 6.39 -14.43
CA HIS A 158 -21.75 6.34 -15.57
C HIS A 158 -21.00 6.55 -16.88
N ILE A 159 -20.20 7.62 -16.96
CA ILE A 159 -19.44 7.96 -18.18
C ILE A 159 -18.46 6.85 -18.57
N LEU A 160 -17.71 6.33 -17.59
CA LEU A 160 -16.64 5.38 -17.87
C LEU A 160 -17.14 3.95 -18.10
N SER A 161 -18.22 3.53 -17.44
CA SER A 161 -18.56 2.10 -17.33
C SER A 161 -19.98 1.73 -17.74
N GLU A 162 -20.96 2.65 -17.71
CA GLU A 162 -22.38 2.29 -17.87
C GLU A 162 -23.06 2.95 -19.09
N CYS A 163 -22.68 4.17 -19.44
CA CYS A 163 -23.41 4.99 -20.41
C CYS A 163 -23.37 4.36 -21.80
N SER A 164 -24.52 4.00 -22.36
CA SER A 164 -24.64 3.33 -23.66
C SER A 164 -24.11 4.18 -24.82
N ASN A 165 -24.12 5.51 -24.68
CA ASN A 165 -23.56 6.45 -25.66
C ASN A 165 -22.09 6.19 -25.98
N PHE A 166 -21.34 5.69 -25.00
CA PHE A 166 -19.89 5.47 -25.12
C PHE A 166 -19.52 4.00 -25.41
N ASN A 167 -20.49 3.14 -25.76
CA ASN A 167 -20.24 1.72 -26.04
C ASN A 167 -19.23 1.49 -27.16
N LEU A 168 -19.33 2.24 -28.27
CA LEU A 168 -18.44 2.10 -29.41
C LEU A 168 -17.00 2.49 -29.05
N GLN A 169 -16.84 3.57 -28.29
CA GLN A 169 -15.54 4.04 -27.83
C GLN A 169 -14.94 3.07 -26.80
N ARG A 170 -15.75 2.51 -25.89
CA ARG A 170 -15.28 1.46 -24.98
C ARG A 170 -14.82 0.22 -25.73
N LEU A 171 -15.58 -0.23 -26.73
CA LEU A 171 -15.17 -1.35 -27.56
C LEU A 171 -13.86 -1.06 -28.30
N HIS A 172 -13.68 0.16 -28.82
CA HIS A 172 -12.46 0.55 -29.52
C HIS A 172 -11.21 0.63 -28.62
N PHE A 173 -11.33 1.20 -27.41
CA PHE A 173 -10.17 1.44 -26.53
C PHE A 173 -9.93 0.33 -25.49
N PHE A 174 -10.95 -0.44 -25.14
CA PHE A 174 -10.91 -1.45 -24.07
C PHE A 174 -11.27 -2.86 -24.56
N ASN A 175 -11.66 -3.03 -25.83
CA ASN A 175 -12.14 -4.30 -26.39
C ASN A 175 -13.34 -4.92 -25.66
N THR A 176 -14.09 -4.12 -24.89
CA THR A 176 -15.29 -4.53 -24.17
C THR A 176 -16.27 -3.37 -24.06
N THR A 177 -17.57 -3.66 -23.99
CA THR A 177 -18.61 -2.66 -23.71
C THR A 177 -18.87 -2.52 -22.21
N THR A 178 -18.51 -3.52 -21.40
CA THR A 178 -18.66 -3.55 -19.95
C THR A 178 -17.27 -3.60 -19.31
N ILE A 179 -16.94 -2.59 -18.51
CA ILE A 179 -15.66 -2.52 -17.80
C ILE A 179 -15.89 -1.95 -16.41
N SER A 180 -15.26 -2.56 -15.41
CA SER A 180 -15.38 -2.10 -14.03
C SER A 180 -14.49 -0.89 -13.80
N LEU A 181 -14.95 0.00 -12.91
CA LEU A 181 -14.20 1.16 -12.45
C LEU A 181 -12.81 0.79 -11.89
N PRO A 182 -12.65 -0.25 -11.04
CA PRO A 182 -11.33 -0.65 -10.53
C PRO A 182 -10.36 -1.04 -11.64
N THR A 183 -10.82 -1.68 -12.73
CA THR A 183 -9.97 -2.01 -13.88
C THR A 183 -9.48 -0.76 -14.61
N LEU A 184 -10.28 0.31 -14.64
CA LEU A 184 -9.90 1.57 -15.30
C LEU A 184 -9.05 2.49 -14.42
N LEU A 185 -9.40 2.61 -13.14
CA LEU A 185 -8.91 3.65 -12.23
C LEU A 185 -8.20 3.10 -10.98
N GLY A 186 -8.01 1.79 -10.86
CA GLY A 186 -7.32 1.15 -9.74
C GLY A 186 -5.85 1.55 -9.61
N GLU A 187 -5.10 0.81 -8.79
CA GLU A 187 -3.68 1.10 -8.53
C GLU A 187 -2.86 1.21 -9.81
N THR A 188 -3.14 0.35 -10.79
CA THR A 188 -2.58 0.37 -12.14
C THR A 188 -3.68 0.74 -13.14
N PRO A 189 -3.80 2.02 -13.52
CA PRO A 189 -4.85 2.44 -14.43
C PRO A 189 -4.70 1.87 -15.84
N HIS A 190 -5.82 1.72 -16.55
CA HIS A 190 -5.82 1.21 -17.91
C HIS A 190 -5.04 2.14 -18.87
N VAL A 191 -4.14 1.56 -19.67
CA VAL A 191 -3.20 2.30 -20.54
C VAL A 191 -3.88 3.23 -21.54
N HIS A 192 -5.06 2.84 -22.05
CA HIS A 192 -5.82 3.61 -23.03
C HIS A 192 -6.84 4.60 -22.43
N LEU A 193 -6.93 4.71 -21.10
CA LEU A 193 -7.95 5.54 -20.45
C LEU A 193 -7.86 7.02 -20.87
N PHE A 194 -6.67 7.60 -20.93
CA PHE A 194 -6.55 9.00 -21.37
C PHE A 194 -6.93 9.22 -22.82
N ALA A 195 -6.65 8.24 -23.69
CA ALA A 195 -7.05 8.31 -25.10
C ALA A 195 -8.57 8.24 -25.22
N PHE A 196 -9.21 7.33 -24.48
CA PHE A 196 -10.66 7.25 -24.37
C PHE A 196 -11.28 8.56 -23.87
N LEU A 197 -10.78 9.12 -22.77
CA LEU A 197 -11.26 10.39 -22.18
C LEU A 197 -11.19 11.57 -23.15
N LYS A 198 -10.13 11.63 -23.96
CA LYS A 198 -9.99 12.66 -25.00
C LYS A 198 -10.96 12.42 -26.15
N ALA A 199 -11.13 11.19 -26.59
CA ALA A 199 -12.03 10.83 -27.69
C ALA A 199 -13.50 11.14 -27.39
N ILE A 200 -13.93 10.99 -26.12
CA ILE A 200 -15.30 11.34 -25.69
C ILE A 200 -15.44 12.82 -25.28
N GLY A 201 -14.39 13.64 -25.41
CA GLY A 201 -14.39 15.06 -25.02
C GLY A 201 -14.47 15.32 -23.51
N PHE A 202 -14.38 14.28 -22.67
CA PHE A 202 -14.53 14.41 -21.22
C PHE A 202 -13.24 14.92 -20.54
N TYR A 203 -12.07 14.70 -21.15
CA TYR A 203 -10.78 15.08 -20.57
C TYR A 203 -10.66 16.56 -20.18
N SER A 204 -11.26 17.47 -20.95
CA SER A 204 -11.24 18.92 -20.67
C SER A 204 -12.17 19.33 -19.53
N LEU A 205 -13.06 18.44 -19.09
CA LEU A 205 -14.08 18.68 -18.08
C LEU A 205 -13.72 18.12 -16.69
N ILE A 206 -12.51 17.54 -16.56
CA ILE A 206 -11.95 16.98 -15.31
C ILE A 206 -11.11 18.03 -14.59
#